data_AF-A0A4Y2BIJ4-F1
#
_entry.id   AF-A0A4Y2BIJ4-F1
#
_cell.length_a   1.000
_cell.length_b   1.000
_cell.length_c   1.000
_cell.angle_alpha   90.00
_cell.angle_beta   90.00
_cell.angle_gamma   90.00
#
_symmetry.space_group_name_H-M   'P 1'
#
loop_
_entity.id
_entity.type
_entity.pdbx_description
1 polymer ?
#
loop_
_entity_poly.entity_id
_entity_poly.type
_entity_poly.pdbx_seq_one_letter_code
_entity_poly.pdbx_strand_id
1 'polypeptide(L)'
;MSKRVFLNLEQRIEILRQYENGKPARKLAELFYCGRTQINKIIKEKDLILKEYEDFKFRGVKRMRHEKYVDINEAVLEWFKTVRAKKIPVSGPMIQHKAKELADTLGIENFSASNGWLDRFLIRNNIIFLSLCGEADDVDPSLCEDWQERLPLLLSGYDDEDIFNMDETALFFRPIRA
;
A
#
# COMPACT_ATOMS: atom_id res chain seq x y z
N MET A 1 -1.73 -35.41 -5.86
CA MET A 1 -0.94 -34.21 -6.26
C MET A 1 0.13 -33.97 -5.21
N SER A 2 1.42 -33.96 -5.60
CA SER A 2 2.51 -33.74 -4.63
C SER A 2 2.49 -32.28 -4.15
N LYS A 3 2.57 -32.07 -2.84
CA LYS A 3 2.58 -30.75 -2.22
C LYS A 3 3.86 -30.03 -2.63
N ARG A 4 3.75 -28.84 -3.24
CA ARG A 4 4.90 -28.06 -3.70
C ARG A 4 5.76 -27.67 -2.50
N VAL A 5 6.99 -28.18 -2.43
CA VAL A 5 7.92 -27.88 -1.34
C VAL A 5 8.49 -26.47 -1.52
N PHE A 6 8.31 -25.64 -0.50
CA PHE A 6 8.85 -24.29 -0.47
C PHE A 6 10.28 -24.33 0.07
N LEU A 7 11.24 -23.84 -0.73
CA LEU A 7 12.65 -23.69 -0.32
C LEU A 7 12.94 -22.23 0.00
N ASN A 8 13.37 -21.96 1.23
CA ASN A 8 13.78 -20.63 1.69
C ASN A 8 15.15 -20.22 1.10
N LEU A 9 15.55 -18.97 1.30
CA LEU A 9 16.77 -18.43 0.69
C LEU A 9 18.05 -19.17 1.15
N GLU A 10 18.15 -19.49 2.44
CA GLU A 10 19.27 -20.27 3.00
C GLU A 10 19.37 -21.66 2.38
N GLN A 11 18.25 -22.37 2.26
CA GLN A 11 18.18 -23.69 1.62
C GLN A 11 18.59 -23.61 0.15
N ARG A 12 18.20 -22.56 -0.57
CA ARG A 12 18.63 -22.35 -1.96
C ARG A 12 20.13 -22.12 -2.05
N ILE A 13 20.71 -21.33 -1.15
CA ILE A 13 22.16 -21.11 -1.07
C ILE A 13 22.89 -22.41 -0.75
N GLU A 14 22.37 -23.21 0.18
CA GLU A 14 22.95 -24.51 0.51
C GLU A 14 22.88 -25.50 -0.67
N ILE A 15 21.79 -25.48 -1.44
CA ILE A 15 21.68 -26.25 -2.70
C ILE A 15 22.77 -25.82 -3.68
N LEU A 16 22.99 -24.51 -3.86
CA LEU A 16 24.03 -23.98 -4.75
C LEU A 16 25.42 -24.41 -4.31
N ARG A 17 25.75 -24.28 -3.01
CA ARG A 17 27.02 -24.73 -2.43
C ARG A 17 27.27 -26.22 -2.65
N GLN A 18 26.26 -27.05 -2.39
CA GLN A 18 26.41 -28.49 -2.58
C GLN A 18 26.53 -28.89 -4.06
N TYR A 19 25.87 -28.16 -4.95
CA TYR A 19 26.00 -28.35 -6.40
C TYR A 19 27.41 -27.98 -6.89
N GLU A 20 27.96 -26.86 -6.43
CA GLU A 20 29.34 -26.44 -6.73
C GLU A 20 30.38 -27.43 -6.20
N ASN A 21 30.11 -28.06 -5.05
CA ASN A 21 30.90 -29.17 -4.51
C ASN A 21 30.71 -30.51 -5.27
N GLY A 22 30.08 -30.49 -6.44
CA GLY A 22 29.97 -31.63 -7.35
C GLY A 22 28.80 -32.57 -7.09
N LYS A 23 27.86 -32.25 -6.18
CA LYS A 23 26.67 -33.10 -5.99
C LYS A 23 25.71 -32.96 -7.18
N PRO A 24 25.24 -34.07 -7.77
CA PRO A 24 24.33 -33.99 -8.92
C PRO A 24 22.93 -33.53 -8.51
N ALA A 25 22.26 -32.78 -9.39
CA ALA A 25 20.93 -32.20 -9.17
C ALA A 25 19.86 -33.23 -8.75
N ARG A 26 19.98 -34.48 -9.21
CA ARG A 26 19.11 -35.59 -8.78
C ARG A 26 19.21 -35.87 -7.28
N LYS A 27 20.43 -35.93 -6.75
CA LYS A 27 20.69 -36.23 -5.34
C LYS A 27 20.26 -35.05 -4.46
N LEU A 28 20.40 -33.82 -4.96
CA LEU A 28 19.89 -32.62 -4.29
C LEU A 28 18.35 -32.61 -4.22
N ALA A 29 17.67 -33.02 -5.30
CA ALA A 29 16.21 -33.12 -5.29
C ALA A 29 15.70 -34.10 -4.21
N GLU A 30 16.38 -35.23 -4.05
CA GLU A 30 16.08 -36.22 -3.00
C GLU A 30 16.39 -35.67 -1.59
N LEU A 31 17.54 -35.03 -1.38
CA LEU A 31 17.95 -34.46 -0.08
C LEU A 31 17.02 -33.35 0.41
N PHE A 32 16.55 -32.50 -0.50
CA PHE A 32 15.69 -31.36 -0.18
C PHE A 32 14.19 -31.65 -0.38
N TYR A 33 13.84 -32.93 -0.64
CA TYR A 33 12.48 -33.40 -0.85
C TYR A 33 11.70 -32.57 -1.89
N CYS A 34 12.36 -32.12 -2.95
CA CYS A 34 11.78 -31.23 -3.95
C CYS A 34 11.93 -31.77 -5.38
N GLY A 35 11.22 -31.16 -6.34
CA GLY A 35 11.28 -31.61 -7.73
C GLY A 35 12.60 -31.23 -8.41
N ARG A 36 13.11 -32.08 -9.32
CA ARG A 36 14.33 -31.78 -10.10
C ARG A 36 14.24 -30.46 -10.87
N THR A 37 13.05 -30.13 -11.39
CA THR A 37 12.80 -28.85 -12.08
C THR A 37 13.03 -27.66 -11.15
N GLN A 38 12.72 -27.78 -9.87
CA GLN A 38 12.95 -26.73 -8.88
C GLN A 38 14.44 -26.55 -8.58
N ILE A 39 15.20 -27.65 -8.45
CA ILE A 39 16.66 -27.61 -8.30
C ILE A 39 17.32 -26.97 -9.53
N ASN A 40 16.97 -27.41 -10.74
CA ASN A 40 17.54 -26.86 -11.96
C ASN A 40 17.21 -25.37 -12.13
N LYS A 41 16.01 -24.95 -11.71
CA LYS A 41 15.66 -23.53 -11.68
C LYS A 41 16.55 -22.75 -10.71
N ILE A 42 16.78 -23.26 -9.50
CA ILE A 42 17.69 -22.63 -8.52
C ILE A 42 19.10 -22.49 -9.07
N ILE A 43 19.63 -23.55 -9.70
CA ILE A 43 20.96 -23.53 -10.32
C ILE A 43 21.02 -22.49 -11.45
N LYS A 44 19.97 -22.39 -12.28
CA LYS A 44 19.89 -21.40 -13.36
C LYS A 44 19.80 -19.97 -12.85
N GLU A 45 19.14 -19.75 -11.71
CA GLU A 45 18.96 -18.44 -11.07
C GLU A 45 20.05 -18.13 -10.02
N LYS A 46 21.21 -18.82 -10.08
CA LYS A 46 22.31 -18.70 -9.10
C LYS A 46 22.67 -17.25 -8.77
N ASP A 47 22.98 -16.44 -9.79
CA ASP A 47 23.50 -15.08 -9.58
C ASP A 47 22.45 -14.17 -8.91
N LEU A 48 21.18 -14.34 -9.28
CA LEU A 48 20.06 -13.63 -8.67
C LEU A 48 19.91 -14.00 -7.19
N ILE A 49 20.01 -15.29 -6.88
CA ILE A 49 19.88 -15.81 -5.51
C ILE A 49 21.05 -15.35 -4.62
N LEU A 50 22.28 -15.33 -5.15
CA LEU A 50 23.45 -14.82 -4.44
C LEU A 50 23.32 -13.32 -4.14
N LYS A 51 22.89 -12.53 -5.12
CA LYS A 51 22.62 -11.10 -4.92
C LYS A 51 21.55 -10.86 -3.86
N GLU A 52 20.44 -11.61 -3.92
CA GLU A 52 19.36 -11.55 -2.93
C GLU A 52 19.88 -11.93 -1.52
N TYR A 53 20.78 -12.91 -1.41
CA TYR A 53 21.36 -13.34 -0.14
C TYR A 53 22.29 -12.30 0.47
N GLU A 54 23.15 -11.65 -0.33
CA GLU A 54 23.98 -10.54 0.14
C GLU A 54 23.09 -9.39 0.63
N ASP A 55 22.09 -8.96 -0.17
CA ASP A 55 21.16 -7.91 0.23
C ASP A 55 20.35 -8.24 1.50
N PHE A 56 20.05 -9.53 1.73
CA PHE A 56 19.33 -10.02 2.90
C PHE A 56 20.20 -10.00 4.17
N LYS A 57 21.47 -10.41 4.06
CA LYS A 57 22.41 -10.50 5.18
C LYS A 57 22.60 -9.16 5.88
N PHE A 58 22.52 -8.05 5.14
CA PHE A 58 22.70 -6.70 5.67
C PHE A 58 21.43 -6.07 6.27
N ARG A 59 20.23 -6.61 6.04
CA ARG A 59 18.96 -5.95 6.42
C ARG A 59 18.24 -6.56 7.62
N GLY A 60 18.64 -7.74 8.11
CA GLY A 60 18.02 -8.38 9.28
C GLY A 60 16.55 -8.79 9.10
N VAL A 61 16.04 -8.82 7.87
CA VAL A 61 14.64 -9.14 7.56
C VAL A 61 14.52 -10.62 7.19
N LYS A 62 13.56 -11.38 7.75
CA LYS A 62 13.41 -12.84 7.49
C LYS A 62 12.93 -13.22 6.07
N ARG A 63 12.44 -12.27 5.27
CA ARG A 63 11.94 -12.52 3.91
C ARG A 63 11.95 -11.25 3.07
N MET A 64 12.62 -11.29 1.92
CA MET A 64 12.45 -10.25 0.89
C MET A 64 11.10 -10.43 0.18
N ARG A 65 10.28 -9.38 0.20
CA ARG A 65 9.12 -9.27 -0.70
C ARG A 65 9.54 -8.34 -1.83
N HIS A 66 9.73 -8.91 -3.01
CA HIS A 66 9.86 -8.11 -4.22
C HIS A 66 8.57 -7.31 -4.38
N GLU A 67 8.71 -5.99 -4.48
CA GLU A 67 7.57 -5.11 -4.72
C GLU A 67 7.04 -5.40 -6.12
N LYS A 68 5.74 -5.65 -6.23
CA LYS A 68 5.09 -5.85 -7.52
C LYS A 68 4.78 -4.48 -8.12
N TYR A 69 4.91 -4.37 -9.44
CA TYR A 69 4.55 -3.17 -10.19
C TYR A 69 5.38 -1.93 -9.79
N VAL A 70 6.69 -2.09 -9.61
CA VAL A 70 7.61 -1.01 -9.19
C VAL A 70 7.45 0.21 -10.09
N ASP A 71 7.50 0.01 -11.41
CA ASP A 71 7.39 1.11 -12.40
C ASP A 71 6.07 1.89 -12.26
N ILE A 72 4.95 1.17 -12.02
CA ILE A 72 3.65 1.81 -11.80
C ILE A 72 3.66 2.58 -10.47
N ASN A 73 4.17 1.99 -9.40
CA ASN A 73 4.20 2.63 -8.08
C ASN A 73 5.03 3.92 -8.11
N GLU A 74 6.18 3.91 -8.77
CA GLU A 74 7.05 5.08 -8.91
C GLU A 74 6.36 6.18 -9.73
N ALA A 75 5.81 5.84 -10.89
CA ALA A 75 5.13 6.80 -11.76
C ALA A 75 3.88 7.41 -11.10
N VAL A 76 3.09 6.62 -10.37
CA VAL A 76 1.93 7.13 -9.61
C VAL A 76 2.38 8.06 -8.49
N LEU A 77 3.47 7.75 -7.80
CA LEU A 77 4.01 8.59 -6.73
C LEU A 77 4.50 9.95 -7.27
N GLU A 78 5.21 9.95 -8.40
CA GLU A 78 5.69 11.18 -9.04
C GLU A 78 4.52 12.07 -9.49
N TRP A 79 3.51 11.46 -10.13
CA TRP A 79 2.29 12.16 -10.48
C TRP A 79 1.58 12.74 -9.23
N PHE A 80 1.44 11.94 -8.17
CA PHE A 80 0.80 12.38 -6.93
C PHE A 80 1.51 13.60 -6.32
N LYS A 81 2.86 13.56 -6.26
CA LYS A 81 3.68 14.69 -5.79
C LYS A 81 3.44 15.95 -6.63
N THR A 82 3.38 15.80 -7.95
CA THR A 82 3.14 16.91 -8.88
C THR A 82 1.76 17.55 -8.67
N VAL A 83 0.72 16.73 -8.47
CA VAL A 83 -0.64 17.21 -8.24
C VAL A 83 -0.77 17.86 -6.86
N ARG A 84 -0.11 17.30 -5.83
CA ARG A 84 -0.09 17.89 -4.49
C ARG A 84 0.70 19.20 -4.42
N ALA A 85 1.78 19.35 -5.19
CA ALA A 85 2.50 20.61 -5.30
C ALA A 85 1.60 21.74 -5.84
N LYS A 86 0.59 21.40 -6.64
CA LYS A 86 -0.44 22.33 -7.14
C LYS A 86 -1.63 22.51 -6.18
N LYS A 87 -1.55 21.97 -4.95
CA LYS A 87 -2.61 21.98 -3.93
C LYS A 87 -3.94 21.36 -4.40
N ILE A 88 -3.92 20.50 -5.41
CA ILE A 88 -5.13 19.84 -5.90
C ILE A 88 -5.44 18.65 -4.97
N PRO A 89 -6.67 18.54 -4.44
CA PRO A 89 -7.07 17.38 -3.65
C PRO A 89 -7.11 16.14 -4.55
N VAL A 90 -6.54 15.04 -4.06
CA VAL A 90 -6.52 13.75 -4.76
C VAL A 90 -7.20 12.73 -3.88
N SER A 91 -8.18 12.01 -4.42
CA SER A 91 -8.90 10.92 -3.75
C SER A 91 -8.34 9.55 -4.14
N GLY A 92 -8.64 8.53 -3.33
CA GLY A 92 -8.27 7.13 -3.62
C GLY A 92 -8.66 6.66 -5.03
N PRO A 93 -9.92 6.86 -5.47
CA PRO A 93 -10.34 6.52 -6.83
C PRO A 93 -9.54 7.22 -7.93
N MET A 94 -9.12 8.47 -7.72
CA MET A 94 -8.27 9.19 -8.68
C MET A 94 -6.89 8.53 -8.81
N ILE A 95 -6.30 8.11 -7.68
CA ILE A 95 -5.04 7.36 -7.68
C ILE A 95 -5.19 6.04 -8.43
N GLN A 96 -6.28 5.29 -8.19
CA GLN A 96 -6.54 4.04 -8.87
C GLN A 96 -6.72 4.23 -10.38
N HIS A 97 -7.46 5.27 -10.79
CA HIS A 97 -7.63 5.60 -12.20
C HIS A 97 -6.28 5.92 -12.86
N LYS A 98 -5.48 6.80 -12.25
CA LYS A 98 -4.17 7.16 -12.79
C LYS A 98 -3.22 5.97 -12.88
N ALA A 99 -3.26 5.08 -11.89
CA ALA A 99 -2.43 3.88 -11.88
C ALA A 99 -2.79 2.93 -13.03
N LYS A 100 -4.07 2.81 -13.41
CA LYS A 100 -4.49 2.04 -14.59
C LYS A 100 -4.01 2.67 -15.89
N GLU A 101 -4.19 3.98 -16.04
CA GLU A 101 -3.71 4.73 -17.21
C GLU A 101 -2.19 4.58 -17.41
N LEU A 102 -1.42 4.64 -16.32
CA LEU A 102 0.02 4.40 -16.34
C LEU A 102 0.38 2.94 -16.65
N ALA A 103 -0.40 1.98 -16.14
CA ALA A 103 -0.21 0.57 -16.47
C ALA A 103 -0.39 0.32 -17.98
N ASP A 104 -1.44 0.91 -18.57
CA ASP A 104 -1.72 0.82 -20.01
C ASP A 104 -0.59 1.46 -20.84
N THR A 105 -0.11 2.64 -20.41
CA THR A 105 0.99 3.35 -21.07
C THR A 105 2.30 2.57 -21.02
N LEU A 106 2.56 1.86 -19.93
CA LEU A 106 3.75 1.03 -19.74
C LEU A 106 3.60 -0.38 -20.33
N GLY A 107 2.43 -0.73 -20.88
CA GLY A 107 2.15 -2.07 -21.42
C GLY A 107 2.11 -3.16 -20.35
N ILE A 108 1.81 -2.81 -19.10
CA ILE A 108 1.76 -3.77 -17.98
C ILE A 108 0.34 -4.34 -17.88
N GLU A 109 0.16 -5.53 -18.46
CA GLU A 109 -1.10 -6.26 -18.38
C GLU A 109 -1.36 -6.82 -16.97
N ASN A 110 -2.64 -7.02 -16.62
CA ASN A 110 -3.12 -7.60 -15.36
C ASN A 110 -2.94 -6.73 -14.09
N PHE A 111 -2.66 -5.44 -14.24
CA PHE A 111 -2.74 -4.51 -13.12
C PHE A 111 -4.19 -4.06 -12.87
N SER A 112 -4.75 -4.41 -11.70
CA SER A 112 -6.17 -4.13 -11.40
C SER A 112 -6.43 -2.87 -10.58
N ALA A 113 -5.37 -2.19 -10.11
CA ALA A 113 -5.45 -1.09 -9.14
C ALA A 113 -6.41 -1.38 -7.97
N SER A 114 -6.35 -2.60 -7.42
CA SER A 114 -7.28 -3.04 -6.37
C SER A 114 -7.19 -2.20 -5.09
N ASN A 115 -8.24 -2.25 -4.26
CA ASN A 115 -8.23 -1.55 -2.97
C ASN A 115 -7.04 -1.98 -2.09
N GLY A 116 -6.71 -3.28 -2.08
CA GLY A 116 -5.54 -3.76 -1.34
C GLY A 116 -4.18 -3.32 -1.92
N TRP A 117 -4.11 -2.96 -3.21
CA TRP A 117 -2.94 -2.26 -3.76
C TRP A 117 -2.91 -0.81 -3.30
N LEU A 118 -4.04 -0.11 -3.41
CA LEU A 118 -4.18 1.29 -2.98
C LEU A 118 -3.79 1.46 -1.50
N ASP A 119 -4.35 0.66 -0.59
CA ASP A 119 -4.06 0.73 0.84
C ASP A 119 -2.55 0.60 1.12
N ARG A 120 -1.90 -0.35 0.46
CA ARG A 120 -0.45 -0.56 0.61
C ARG A 120 0.36 0.58 0.02
N PHE A 121 -0.08 1.11 -1.12
CA PHE A 121 0.55 2.24 -1.77
C PHE A 121 0.51 3.48 -0.86
N LEU A 122 -0.65 3.75 -0.24
CA LEU A 122 -0.82 4.86 0.70
C LEU A 122 0.06 4.69 1.94
N ILE A 123 0.02 3.52 2.57
CA ILE A 123 0.82 3.21 3.76
C ILE A 123 2.32 3.34 3.46
N ARG A 124 2.78 2.78 2.33
CA ARG A 124 4.21 2.79 1.98
C ARG A 124 4.73 4.19 1.71
N ASN A 125 3.89 5.06 1.17
CA ASN A 125 4.26 6.43 0.81
C ASN A 125 3.83 7.46 1.86
N ASN A 126 3.34 7.02 3.02
CA ASN A 126 2.84 7.86 4.10
C ASN A 126 1.79 8.89 3.62
N ILE A 127 0.89 8.46 2.74
CA ILE A 127 -0.21 9.28 2.22
C ILE A 127 -1.45 9.01 3.08
N ILE A 128 -1.96 10.05 3.72
CA ILE A 128 -3.17 9.99 4.56
C ILE A 128 -4.25 10.82 3.87
N PHE A 129 -5.41 10.22 3.65
CA PHE A 129 -6.61 10.98 3.32
C PHE A 129 -7.23 11.43 4.64
N LEU A 130 -7.05 12.70 5.02
CA LEU A 130 -7.93 13.27 6.03
C LEU A 130 -9.31 13.40 5.40
N SER A 131 -10.30 12.79 6.05
CA SER A 131 -11.69 13.20 5.84
C SER A 131 -11.79 14.63 6.37
N LEU A 132 -11.79 15.61 5.47
CA LEU A 132 -12.25 16.96 5.80
C LEU A 132 -13.75 16.85 6.05
N CYS A 133 -14.13 16.47 7.28
CA CYS A 133 -15.47 16.71 7.78
C CYS A 133 -15.50 18.15 8.30
N GLY A 134 -16.39 18.95 7.71
CA GLY A 134 -16.67 20.32 8.12
C GLY A 134 -15.86 21.36 7.36
N GLU A 135 -16.52 22.46 7.00
CA GLU A 135 -16.00 23.68 6.36
C GLU A 135 -14.99 24.44 7.23
N ALA A 136 -14.20 23.75 8.06
CA ALA A 136 -13.24 24.36 8.97
C ALA A 136 -12.10 25.11 8.24
N ASP A 137 -11.88 24.81 6.96
CA ASP A 137 -10.84 25.44 6.13
C ASP A 137 -11.28 26.77 5.50
N ASP A 138 -12.57 27.16 5.65
CA ASP A 138 -13.13 28.41 5.09
C ASP A 138 -13.43 29.47 6.17
N VAL A 139 -13.11 29.17 7.44
CA VAL A 139 -13.33 30.07 8.57
C VAL A 139 -12.09 30.91 8.84
N ASP A 140 -12.25 32.23 8.82
CA ASP A 140 -11.18 33.19 9.16
C ASP A 140 -10.67 32.93 10.59
N PRO A 141 -9.35 32.79 10.81
CA PRO A 141 -8.78 32.61 12.14
C PRO A 141 -9.20 33.69 13.15
N SER A 142 -9.42 34.92 12.69
CA SER A 142 -9.89 36.03 13.52
C SER A 142 -11.34 35.84 13.99
N LEU A 143 -12.18 35.18 13.20
CA LEU A 143 -13.54 34.81 13.59
C LEU A 143 -13.49 33.71 14.66
N CYS A 144 -12.58 32.74 14.55
CA CYS A 144 -12.39 31.70 15.56
C CYS A 144 -11.98 32.26 16.92
N GLU A 145 -11.09 33.26 16.96
CA GLU A 145 -10.67 33.93 18.19
C GLU A 145 -11.85 34.67 18.88
N ASP A 146 -12.66 35.41 18.11
CA ASP A 146 -13.87 36.08 18.63
C ASP A 146 -14.88 35.08 19.23
N TRP A 147 -15.09 33.94 18.54
CA TRP A 147 -15.99 32.90 19.05
C TRP A 147 -15.46 32.19 20.29
N GLN A 148 -14.15 32.06 20.46
CA GLN A 148 -13.57 31.49 21.69
C GLN A 148 -13.85 32.34 22.93
N GLU A 149 -13.86 33.67 22.78
CA GLU A 149 -14.22 34.58 23.88
C GLU A 149 -15.73 34.67 24.11
N ARG A 150 -16.51 34.62 23.02
CA ARG A 150 -17.96 34.86 23.06
C ARG A 150 -18.78 33.63 23.44
N LEU A 151 -18.36 32.43 23.05
CA LEU A 151 -19.11 31.20 23.30
C LEU A 151 -19.29 30.90 24.81
N PRO A 152 -18.27 31.01 25.68
CA PRO A 152 -18.45 30.81 27.12
C PRO A 152 -19.45 31.81 27.74
N LEU A 153 -19.51 33.04 27.24
CA LEU A 153 -20.46 34.06 27.70
C LEU A 153 -21.90 33.75 27.30
N LEU A 154 -22.10 33.15 26.12
CA LEU A 154 -23.42 32.71 25.65
C LEU A 154 -23.93 31.48 26.41
N LEU A 155 -23.00 30.62 26.84
CA LEU A 155 -23.31 29.36 27.54
C LEU A 155 -23.39 29.51 29.07
N SER A 156 -22.97 30.64 29.65
CA SER A 156 -22.82 30.81 31.11
C SER A 156 -24.12 30.75 31.93
N GLY A 157 -25.28 30.53 31.30
CA GLY A 157 -26.59 30.39 31.94
C GLY A 157 -27.31 29.09 31.62
N TYR A 158 -26.64 28.15 30.94
CA TYR A 158 -27.16 26.84 30.60
C TYR A 158 -26.32 25.77 31.30
N ASP A 159 -26.98 24.76 31.86
CA ASP A 159 -26.27 23.57 32.32
C ASP A 159 -25.78 22.78 31.10
N ASP A 160 -24.67 22.05 31.25
CA ASP A 160 -24.05 21.30 30.14
C ASP A 160 -25.04 20.31 29.48
N GLU A 161 -26.03 19.81 30.23
CA GLU A 161 -27.07 18.90 29.77
C GLU A 161 -28.09 19.58 28.82
N ASP A 162 -28.18 20.91 28.83
CA ASP A 162 -29.08 21.72 28.02
C ASP A 162 -28.41 22.31 26.76
N ILE A 163 -27.12 22.00 26.54
CA ILE A 163 -26.35 22.48 25.39
C ILE A 163 -26.37 21.42 24.29
N PHE A 164 -27.19 21.64 23.26
CA PHE A 164 -27.30 20.73 22.11
C PHE A 164 -26.55 21.29 20.90
N ASN A 165 -25.67 20.48 20.32
CA ASN A 165 -25.12 20.74 19.00
C ASN A 165 -26.08 20.18 17.94
N MET A 166 -26.53 21.03 17.01
CA MET A 166 -27.35 20.62 15.88
C MET A 166 -26.65 21.08 14.59
N ASP A 167 -26.16 20.12 13.82
CA ASP A 167 -25.58 20.36 12.51
C ASP A 167 -26.43 19.69 11.42
N GLU A 168 -26.60 20.38 10.29
CA GLU A 168 -27.42 20.06 9.11
C GLU A 168 -28.72 19.24 9.31
N THR A 169 -29.88 19.85 9.08
CA THR A 169 -31.15 19.12 8.92
C THR A 169 -31.46 18.86 7.44
N ALA A 170 -31.18 17.66 6.96
CA ALA A 170 -31.57 17.25 5.60
C ALA A 170 -33.03 16.75 5.55
N LEU A 171 -33.86 17.43 4.75
CA LEU A 171 -35.26 17.06 4.54
C LEU A 171 -35.38 16.00 3.42
N PHE A 172 -35.67 14.75 3.78
CA PHE A 172 -35.90 13.68 2.80
C PHE A 172 -37.40 13.50 2.51
N PHE A 173 -37.84 13.86 1.31
CA PHE A 173 -39.19 13.52 0.85
C PHE A 173 -39.29 12.06 0.39
N ARG A 174 -40.27 11.32 0.92
CA ARG A 174 -40.71 10.04 0.36
C ARG A 174 -41.82 10.30 -0.65
N PRO A 175 -41.63 10.03 -1.96
CA PRO A 175 -42.76 10.01 -2.89
C PRO A 175 -43.66 8.81 -2.57
N ILE A 176 -44.94 9.06 -2.30
CA ILE A 176 -45.96 8.03 -2.21
C ILE A 176 -46.14 7.45 -3.62
N ARG A 177 -45.93 6.15 -3.79
CA ARG A 177 -46.24 5.46 -5.06
C ARG A 177 -47.77 5.38 -5.19
N ALA A 178 -48.29 5.91 -6.29
CA ALA A 178 -49.67 5.72 -6.72
C ALA A 178 -49.90 4.29 -7.26
#